data_AF-A0A8T4KID4-F1
#
_entry.id   AF-A0A8T4KID4-F1
#
_cell.length_a   1.000
_cell.length_b   1.000
_cell.length_c   1.000
_cell.angle_alpha   90.00
_cell.angle_beta   90.00
_cell.angle_gamma   90.00
#
_symmetry.space_group_name_H-M   'P 1'
#
loop_
_entity.id
_entity.type
_entity.pdbx_description
1 polymer ?
#
loop_
_entity_poly.entity_id
_entity_poly.type
_entity_poly.pdbx_seq_one_letter_code
_entity_poly.pdbx_strand_id
1 'polypeptide(L)'
;MMMKPHEIRDSEKILAYLSLFTDFDTKKGKLVDWILDQIPDDPDIGFAGCSHKDGLRAHLKWAIGEINDIGPISEDKTKIAIEETVKKCFSAVSAPKPLHIFVFPTFDTFVKERMNGVAGYSFWRNTILVYINPVDGWDTALRSTICHEFAHAVAQNYNKMETILDQLIFDGVAEHFRESGRRSEGNFQRNRG
;
A
#
# COMPACT_ATOMS: atom_id res chain seq x y z
N MET A 1 -15.09 -13.06 -13.24
CA MET A 1 -15.20 -11.61 -13.50
C MET A 1 -14.13 -10.95 -12.67
N MET A 2 -13.19 -10.23 -13.29
CA MET A 2 -12.08 -9.58 -12.59
C MET A 2 -12.60 -8.39 -11.76
N MET A 3 -11.99 -8.20 -10.60
CA MET A 3 -12.30 -7.09 -9.70
C MET A 3 -11.89 -5.76 -10.35
N LYS A 4 -12.79 -4.76 -10.34
CA LYS A 4 -12.46 -3.42 -10.83
C LYS A 4 -11.85 -2.59 -9.69
N PRO A 5 -10.72 -1.91 -9.92
CA PRO A 5 -10.14 -1.05 -8.90
C PRO A 5 -11.03 0.15 -8.63
N HIS A 6 -11.01 0.62 -7.39
CA HIS A 6 -11.60 1.89 -6.99
C HIS A 6 -10.69 3.05 -7.41
N GLU A 7 -11.24 4.08 -8.05
CA GLU A 7 -10.46 5.23 -8.50
C GLU A 7 -10.45 6.32 -7.43
N ILE A 8 -9.26 6.70 -6.98
CA ILE A 8 -9.04 7.87 -6.14
C ILE A 8 -8.77 9.06 -7.05
N ARG A 9 -9.66 10.06 -7.01
CA ARG A 9 -9.61 11.25 -7.86
C ARG A 9 -9.45 12.53 -7.05
N ASP A 10 -8.76 13.49 -7.65
CA ASP A 10 -8.78 14.89 -7.26
C ASP A 10 -9.28 15.72 -8.45
N SER A 11 -10.52 16.20 -8.33
CA SER A 11 -11.30 16.73 -9.45
C SER A 11 -11.35 15.72 -10.61
N GLU A 12 -10.91 16.11 -11.82
CA GLU A 12 -10.90 15.23 -13.00
C GLU A 12 -9.65 14.33 -13.07
N LYS A 13 -8.63 14.57 -12.23
CA LYS A 13 -7.36 13.84 -12.27
C LYS A 13 -7.45 12.57 -11.44
N ILE A 14 -7.12 11.43 -12.04
CA ILE A 14 -6.93 10.17 -11.30
C ILE A 14 -5.58 10.23 -10.60
N LEU A 15 -5.59 10.06 -9.28
CA LEU A 15 -4.38 10.00 -8.46
C LEU A 15 -3.93 8.56 -8.23
N ALA A 16 -4.88 7.64 -7.98
CA ALA A 16 -4.55 6.24 -7.75
C ALA A 16 -5.70 5.29 -8.11
N TYR A 17 -5.33 4.03 -8.37
CA TYR A 17 -6.21 2.88 -8.49
C TYR A 17 -6.03 1.99 -7.27
N LEU A 18 -7.10 1.72 -6.53
CA LEU A 18 -7.09 0.94 -5.30
C LEU A 18 -7.80 -0.41 -5.50
N SER A 19 -7.05 -1.50 -5.31
CA SER A 19 -7.57 -2.88 -5.34
C SER A 19 -7.55 -3.48 -3.93
N LEU A 20 -8.71 -3.94 -3.44
CA LEU A 20 -8.88 -4.43 -2.06
C LEU A 20 -9.16 -5.94 -2.05
N PHE A 21 -8.31 -6.70 -1.38
CA PHE A 21 -8.46 -8.15 -1.20
C PHE A 21 -8.88 -8.51 0.22
N THR A 22 -9.71 -7.67 0.84
CA THR A 22 -10.12 -7.75 2.25
C THR A 22 -11.29 -8.70 2.52
N ASP A 23 -12.06 -9.09 1.50
CA ASP A 23 -13.07 -10.16 1.59
C ASP A 23 -12.42 -11.53 1.29
N PHE A 24 -11.66 -12.07 2.25
CA PHE A 24 -10.87 -13.30 2.05
C PHE A 24 -11.35 -14.51 2.85
N ASP A 25 -12.30 -14.36 3.78
CA ASP A 25 -12.69 -15.43 4.72
C ASP A 25 -13.17 -16.70 4.01
N THR A 26 -14.01 -16.55 2.97
CA THR A 26 -14.49 -17.66 2.15
C THR A 26 -13.42 -18.27 1.24
N LYS A 27 -12.23 -17.65 1.19
CA LYS A 27 -11.18 -17.92 0.22
C LYS A 27 -9.88 -18.38 0.87
N LYS A 28 -9.83 -18.52 2.21
CA LYS A 28 -8.63 -18.88 3.00
C LYS A 28 -7.84 -20.06 2.41
N GLY A 29 -8.49 -21.17 2.03
CA GLY A 29 -7.79 -22.34 1.46
C GLY A 29 -7.15 -22.14 0.08
N LYS A 30 -7.50 -21.07 -0.65
CA LYS A 30 -7.00 -20.76 -2.00
C LYS A 30 -6.73 -19.26 -2.17
N LEU A 31 -6.38 -18.57 -1.07
CA LEU A 31 -6.34 -17.10 -1.03
C LEU A 31 -5.38 -16.53 -2.06
N VAL A 32 -4.15 -17.05 -2.08
CA VAL A 32 -3.11 -16.61 -3.03
C VAL A 32 -3.55 -16.86 -4.47
N ASP A 33 -4.07 -18.04 -4.79
CA ASP A 33 -4.52 -18.35 -6.15
C ASP A 33 -5.68 -17.44 -6.57
N TRP A 34 -6.64 -17.18 -5.68
CA TRP A 34 -7.73 -16.25 -5.94
C TRP A 34 -7.22 -14.83 -6.21
N ILE A 35 -6.30 -14.30 -5.40
CA ILE A 35 -5.69 -12.97 -5.61
C ILE A 35 -5.02 -12.92 -6.99
N LEU A 36 -4.21 -13.94 -7.31
CA LEU A 36 -3.49 -14.04 -8.57
C LEU A 36 -4.42 -14.09 -9.80
N ASP A 37 -5.64 -14.60 -9.65
CA ASP A 37 -6.63 -14.63 -10.72
C ASP A 37 -7.38 -13.30 -10.89
N GLN A 38 -7.30 -12.41 -9.89
CA GLN A 38 -7.86 -11.06 -9.97
C GLN A 38 -6.87 -10.01 -10.48
N ILE A 39 -5.56 -10.29 -10.45
CA ILE A 39 -4.51 -9.36 -10.88
C ILE A 39 -4.06 -9.74 -12.30
N PRO A 40 -4.54 -9.04 -13.34
CA PRO A 40 -4.08 -9.27 -14.71
C PRO A 40 -2.65 -8.74 -14.91
N ASP A 41 -2.04 -9.15 -16.02
CA ASP A 41 -0.83 -8.51 -16.51
C ASP A 41 -1.17 -7.10 -17.01
N ASP A 42 -0.43 -6.10 -16.53
CA ASP A 42 -0.58 -4.71 -16.92
C ASP A 42 0.72 -4.23 -17.60
N PRO A 43 0.67 -3.59 -18.78
CA PRO A 43 1.88 -3.15 -19.49
C PRO A 43 2.79 -2.19 -18.72
N ASP A 44 2.24 -1.42 -17.77
CA ASP A 44 2.97 -0.41 -17.01
C ASP A 44 3.53 -0.95 -15.68
N ILE A 45 2.79 -1.84 -15.01
CA ILE A 45 3.13 -2.35 -13.67
C ILE A 45 3.33 -3.87 -13.59
N GLY A 46 3.16 -4.61 -14.68
CA GLY A 46 3.16 -6.07 -14.69
C GLY A 46 2.10 -6.66 -13.75
N PHE A 47 2.47 -7.68 -13.00
CA PHE A 47 1.64 -8.31 -11.97
C PHE A 47 1.83 -7.60 -10.63
N ALA A 48 1.16 -6.47 -10.43
CA ALA A 48 1.26 -5.65 -9.22
C ALA A 48 2.73 -5.34 -8.83
N GLY A 49 3.52 -4.87 -9.80
CA GLY A 49 4.94 -4.53 -9.63
C GLY A 49 5.91 -5.69 -9.88
N CYS A 50 5.40 -6.92 -10.09
CA CYS A 50 6.23 -8.07 -10.46
C CYS A 50 6.23 -8.29 -11.97
N SER A 51 7.39 -8.60 -12.55
CA SER A 51 7.52 -8.90 -13.98
C SER A 51 6.84 -10.20 -14.41
N HIS A 52 6.57 -11.12 -13.47
CA HIS A 52 5.97 -12.43 -13.75
C HIS A 52 4.99 -12.81 -12.64
N LYS A 53 3.91 -13.51 -13.01
CA LYS A 53 2.87 -14.00 -12.08
C LYS A 53 3.45 -14.88 -10.96
N ASP A 54 4.48 -15.66 -11.25
CA ASP A 54 5.16 -16.51 -10.25
C ASP A 54 5.96 -15.70 -9.23
N GLY A 55 6.51 -14.55 -9.63
CA GLY A 55 7.16 -13.62 -8.71
C GLY A 55 6.16 -13.05 -7.70
N LEU A 56 5.00 -12.61 -8.20
CA LEU A 56 3.91 -12.16 -7.34
C LEU A 56 3.42 -13.28 -6.42
N ARG A 57 3.26 -14.51 -6.93
CA ARG A 57 2.88 -15.69 -6.13
C ARG A 57 3.85 -15.93 -4.98
N ALA A 58 5.15 -15.91 -5.23
CA ALA A 58 6.17 -16.12 -4.21
C ALA A 58 6.13 -15.00 -3.15
N HIS A 59 6.02 -13.75 -3.59
CA HIS A 59 5.93 -12.60 -2.69
C HIS A 59 4.67 -12.65 -1.81
N LEU A 60 3.49 -12.92 -2.40
CA LEU A 60 2.23 -13.06 -1.65
C LEU A 60 2.31 -14.17 -0.61
N LYS A 61 2.87 -15.35 -0.94
CA LYS A 61 3.03 -16.44 0.04
C LYS A 61 3.90 -16.02 1.22
N TRP A 62 4.96 -15.27 0.98
CA TRP A 62 5.85 -14.79 2.03
C TRP A 62 5.17 -13.71 2.89
N ALA A 63 4.59 -12.68 2.28
CA ALA A 63 4.06 -11.51 3.00
C ALA A 63 2.69 -11.74 3.66
N ILE A 64 1.86 -12.63 3.10
CA ILE A 64 0.59 -13.03 3.72
C ILE A 64 0.86 -13.92 4.96
N GLY A 65 1.91 -14.74 4.92
CA GLY A 65 2.24 -15.68 5.98
C GLY A 65 1.29 -16.88 6.04
N GLU A 66 1.40 -17.65 7.13
CA GLU A 66 0.54 -18.81 7.35
C GLU A 66 -0.89 -18.38 7.67
N ILE A 67 -1.84 -18.80 6.83
CA ILE A 67 -3.24 -18.39 6.91
C ILE A 67 -3.85 -18.85 8.22
N ASN A 68 -4.34 -17.89 8.99
CA ASN A 68 -4.96 -18.07 10.29
C ASN A 68 -6.23 -17.22 10.39
N ASP A 69 -6.87 -17.19 11.56
CA ASP A 69 -8.00 -16.31 11.80
C ASP A 69 -7.53 -14.93 12.26
N ILE A 70 -7.98 -13.90 11.54
CA ILE A 70 -7.86 -12.50 11.92
C ILE A 70 -9.25 -11.86 11.90
N GLY A 71 -9.41 -10.72 12.57
CA GLY A 71 -10.66 -9.97 12.49
C GLY A 71 -10.98 -9.48 11.06
N PRO A 72 -12.20 -8.99 10.81
CA PRO A 72 -12.54 -8.42 9.53
C PRO A 72 -11.74 -7.13 9.27
N ILE A 73 -11.24 -6.96 8.05
CA ILE A 73 -10.64 -5.70 7.61
C ILE A 73 -11.75 -4.84 7.00
N SER A 74 -12.05 -3.70 7.62
CA SER A 74 -13.10 -2.80 7.12
C SER A 74 -12.69 -2.14 5.81
N GLU A 75 -13.38 -2.47 4.73
CA GLU A 75 -13.16 -1.84 3.41
C GLU A 75 -13.33 -0.33 3.45
N ASP A 76 -14.41 0.17 4.07
CA ASP A 76 -14.69 1.60 4.09
C ASP A 76 -13.62 2.36 4.87
N LYS A 77 -13.21 1.84 6.03
CA LYS A 77 -12.13 2.45 6.82
C LYS A 77 -10.81 2.44 6.04
N THR A 78 -10.52 1.34 5.32
CA THR A 78 -9.34 1.21 4.46
C THR A 78 -9.35 2.22 3.31
N LYS A 79 -10.47 2.34 2.59
CA LYS A 79 -10.67 3.28 1.48
C LYS A 79 -10.44 4.71 1.95
N ILE A 80 -11.13 5.14 3.01
CA ILE A 80 -11.01 6.48 3.57
C ILE A 80 -9.56 6.77 3.98
N ALA A 81 -8.92 5.85 4.71
CA ALA A 81 -7.54 6.04 5.16
C ALA A 81 -6.55 6.20 4.00
N ILE A 82 -6.66 5.37 2.97
CA ILE A 82 -5.79 5.43 1.79
C ILE A 82 -6.09 6.68 0.97
N GLU A 83 -7.35 6.96 0.67
CA GLU A 83 -7.76 8.09 -0.15
C GLU A 83 -7.27 9.42 0.42
N GLU A 84 -7.53 9.68 1.70
CA GLU A 84 -7.09 10.91 2.36
C GLU A 84 -5.57 11.03 2.36
N THR A 85 -4.86 9.92 2.61
CA THR A 85 -3.39 9.90 2.65
C THR A 85 -2.80 10.13 1.27
N VAL A 86 -3.33 9.47 0.24
CA VAL A 86 -2.89 9.62 -1.16
C VAL A 86 -3.09 11.06 -1.62
N LYS A 87 -4.27 11.64 -1.41
CA LYS A 87 -4.56 13.04 -1.75
C LYS A 87 -3.56 13.99 -1.09
N LYS A 88 -3.28 13.77 0.19
CA LYS A 88 -2.28 14.54 0.94
C LYS A 88 -0.87 14.39 0.37
N CYS A 89 -0.43 13.17 0.03
CA CYS A 89 0.88 12.95 -0.58
C CYS A 89 1.00 13.66 -1.93
N PHE A 90 -0.03 13.56 -2.78
CA PHE A 90 -0.08 14.24 -4.07
C PHE A 90 -0.14 15.77 -3.98
N SER A 91 -0.68 16.32 -2.88
CA SER A 91 -0.64 17.76 -2.62
C SER A 91 0.78 18.28 -2.33
N ALA A 92 1.66 17.40 -1.85
CA ALA A 92 3.05 17.73 -1.51
C ALA A 92 4.03 17.41 -2.65
N VAL A 93 3.77 16.35 -3.41
CA VAL A 93 4.68 15.84 -4.45
C VAL A 93 3.89 15.41 -5.68
N SER A 94 4.31 15.89 -6.86
CA SER A 94 3.74 15.48 -8.13
C SER A 94 4.33 14.15 -8.61
N ALA A 95 3.47 13.19 -8.96
CA ALA A 95 3.86 11.99 -9.70
C ALA A 95 3.41 12.09 -11.17
N PRO A 96 4.20 11.54 -12.11
CA PRO A 96 3.90 11.62 -13.55
C PRO A 96 2.76 10.69 -13.99
N LYS A 97 2.48 9.64 -13.20
CA LYS A 97 1.42 8.66 -13.45
C LYS A 97 0.60 8.40 -12.17
N PRO A 98 -0.64 7.90 -12.29
CA PRO A 98 -1.40 7.43 -11.14
C PRO A 98 -0.69 6.28 -10.41
N LEU A 99 -0.93 6.15 -9.10
CA LEU A 99 -0.46 5.00 -8.32
C LEU A 99 -1.38 3.80 -8.47
N HIS A 100 -0.83 2.60 -8.33
CA HIS A 100 -1.58 1.35 -8.21
C HIS A 100 -1.35 0.79 -6.81
N ILE A 101 -2.40 0.75 -6.00
CA ILE A 101 -2.34 0.34 -4.60
C ILE A 101 -3.12 -0.96 -4.45
N PHE A 102 -2.45 -2.00 -3.96
CA PHE A 102 -3.05 -3.31 -3.71
C PHE A 102 -3.03 -3.58 -2.21
N VAL A 103 -4.20 -3.88 -1.63
CA VAL A 103 -4.34 -4.16 -0.20
C VAL A 103 -4.69 -5.62 0.00
N PHE A 104 -3.84 -6.31 0.75
CA PHE A 104 -3.96 -7.73 1.07
C PHE A 104 -4.12 -7.92 2.58
N PRO A 105 -4.72 -9.03 3.02
CA PRO A 105 -4.63 -9.45 4.41
C PRO A 105 -3.22 -9.97 4.71
N THR A 106 -2.80 -9.89 5.97
CA THR A 106 -1.65 -10.66 6.45
C THR A 106 -1.95 -11.32 7.79
N PHE A 107 -1.47 -12.55 7.90
CA PHE A 107 -1.55 -13.42 9.06
C PHE A 107 -0.19 -13.53 9.74
N ASP A 108 0.82 -12.83 9.22
CA ASP A 108 2.17 -12.83 9.74
C ASP A 108 2.21 -12.22 11.15
N THR A 109 2.77 -12.99 12.09
CA THR A 109 2.85 -12.60 13.49
C THR A 109 3.80 -11.44 13.73
N PHE A 110 4.85 -11.31 12.92
CA PHE A 110 5.79 -10.19 13.04
C PHE A 110 5.10 -8.89 12.63
N VAL A 111 4.34 -8.87 11.54
CA VAL A 111 3.57 -7.67 11.13
C VAL A 111 2.56 -7.29 12.22
N LYS A 112 1.83 -8.27 12.75
CA LYS A 112 0.87 -8.07 13.83
C LYS A 112 1.52 -7.46 15.08
N GLU A 113 2.64 -8.02 15.54
CA GLU A 113 3.22 -7.69 16.86
C GLU A 113 4.25 -6.57 16.82
N ARG A 114 4.92 -6.35 15.68
CA ARG A 114 6.08 -5.44 15.56
C ARG A 114 5.82 -4.27 14.61
N MET A 115 4.82 -4.35 13.74
CA MET A 115 4.53 -3.32 12.73
C MET A 115 3.14 -2.70 12.89
N ASN A 116 2.51 -2.87 14.06
CA ASN A 116 1.15 -2.39 14.33
C ASN A 116 0.13 -2.87 13.27
N GLY A 117 0.33 -4.10 12.79
CA GLY A 117 -0.57 -4.75 11.84
C GLY A 117 -0.52 -4.22 10.42
N VAL A 118 0.44 -3.39 10.03
CA VAL A 118 0.57 -2.96 8.63
C VAL A 118 2.00 -3.07 8.13
N ALA A 119 2.18 -3.71 6.98
CA ALA A 119 3.42 -3.71 6.21
C ALA A 119 3.18 -3.18 4.80
N GLY A 120 4.15 -2.44 4.27
CA GLY A 120 4.09 -1.85 2.94
C GLY A 120 5.33 -2.23 2.13
N TYR A 121 5.17 -2.29 0.82
CA TYR A 121 6.25 -2.53 -0.12
C TYR A 121 6.01 -1.78 -1.44
N SER A 122 7.10 -1.32 -2.04
CA SER A 122 7.11 -0.67 -3.35
C SER A 122 8.29 -1.17 -4.19
N PHE A 123 8.09 -2.28 -4.90
CA PHE A 123 9.12 -2.90 -5.74
C PHE A 123 9.22 -2.28 -7.14
N TRP A 124 8.21 -1.52 -7.54
CA TRP A 124 8.10 -0.95 -8.87
C TRP A 124 7.48 0.44 -8.83
N ARG A 125 7.93 1.28 -9.76
CA ARG A 125 7.44 2.66 -9.89
C ARG A 125 5.92 2.69 -9.91
N ASN A 126 5.37 3.64 -9.17
CA ASN A 126 3.93 3.88 -9.04
C ASN A 126 3.12 2.68 -8.52
N THR A 127 3.72 1.69 -7.86
CA THR A 127 3.03 0.51 -7.34
C THR A 127 3.29 0.36 -5.85
N ILE A 128 2.22 0.20 -5.06
CA ILE A 128 2.30 -0.03 -3.62
C ILE A 128 1.52 -1.30 -3.28
N LEU A 129 2.15 -2.21 -2.54
CA LEU A 129 1.52 -3.37 -1.95
C LEU A 129 1.44 -3.14 -0.45
N VAL A 130 0.26 -3.28 0.13
CA VAL A 130 0.03 -3.12 1.57
C VAL A 130 -0.64 -4.36 2.13
N TYR A 131 -0.16 -4.78 3.29
CA TYR A 131 -0.60 -5.96 4.00
C TYR A 131 -1.16 -5.55 5.35
N ILE A 132 -2.40 -5.95 5.66
CA ILE A 132 -3.13 -5.50 6.85
C ILE A 132 -3.52 -6.68 7.74
N ASN A 133 -3.19 -6.57 9.02
CA ASN A 133 -3.75 -7.31 10.13
C ASN A 133 -4.54 -6.32 11.01
N PRO A 134 -5.85 -6.50 11.24
CA PRO A 134 -6.72 -5.47 11.83
C PRO A 134 -6.61 -5.40 13.37
N VAL A 135 -5.40 -5.22 13.89
CA VAL A 135 -5.15 -4.92 15.31
C VAL A 135 -5.49 -3.47 15.65
N ASP A 136 -5.70 -3.16 16.92
CA ASP A 136 -6.02 -1.78 17.32
C ASP A 136 -5.00 -0.76 16.79
N GLY A 137 -5.51 0.30 16.14
CA GLY A 137 -4.69 1.35 15.55
C GLY A 137 -4.08 1.05 14.18
N TRP A 138 -4.41 -0.09 13.55
CA TRP A 138 -3.91 -0.47 12.22
C TRP A 138 -4.14 0.62 11.16
N ASP A 139 -5.21 1.39 11.24
CA ASP A 139 -5.51 2.46 10.28
C ASP A 139 -4.56 3.66 10.39
N THR A 140 -4.07 3.95 11.60
CA THR A 140 -3.01 4.96 11.78
C THR A 140 -1.69 4.46 11.19
N ALA A 141 -1.37 3.18 11.41
CA ALA A 141 -0.22 2.54 10.80
C ALA A 141 -0.32 2.49 9.26
N LEU A 142 -1.53 2.27 8.73
CA LEU A 142 -1.80 2.28 7.29
C LEU A 142 -1.50 3.63 6.65
N ARG A 143 -2.01 4.73 7.21
CA ARG A 143 -1.71 6.08 6.71
C ARG A 143 -0.21 6.36 6.69
N SER A 144 0.47 5.98 7.77
CA SER A 144 1.92 6.12 7.90
C SER A 144 2.68 5.29 6.85
N THR A 145 2.25 4.06 6.63
CA THR A 145 2.86 3.13 5.66
C THR A 145 2.65 3.61 4.23
N ILE A 146 1.43 4.02 3.87
CA ILE A 146 1.14 4.57 2.53
C ILE A 146 2.02 5.78 2.23
N CYS A 147 2.22 6.68 3.20
CA CYS A 147 3.08 7.86 3.00
C CYS A 147 4.56 7.47 2.76
N HIS A 148 5.06 6.47 3.49
CA HIS A 148 6.42 5.96 3.30
C HIS A 148 6.58 5.29 1.92
N GLU A 149 5.67 4.37 1.57
CA GLU A 149 5.74 3.66 0.28
C GLU A 149 5.44 4.57 -0.92
N PHE A 150 4.64 5.62 -0.73
CA PHE A 150 4.43 6.65 -1.75
C PHE A 150 5.75 7.29 -2.16
N ALA A 151 6.60 7.64 -1.19
CA ALA A 151 7.90 8.24 -1.48
C ALA A 151 8.76 7.28 -2.32
N HIS A 152 8.82 6.00 -1.97
CA HIS A 152 9.53 4.98 -2.77
C HIS A 152 8.96 4.83 -4.18
N ALA A 153 7.64 4.63 -4.29
CA ALA A 153 6.95 4.42 -5.56
C ALA A 153 7.12 5.60 -6.53
N VAL A 154 7.11 6.83 -6.01
CA VAL A 154 7.29 8.03 -6.81
C VAL A 154 8.76 8.29 -7.12
N ALA A 155 9.66 8.14 -6.15
CA ALA A 155 11.10 8.39 -6.32
C ALA A 155 11.73 7.49 -7.39
N GLN A 156 11.26 6.26 -7.55
CA GLN A 156 11.68 5.33 -8.61
C GLN A 156 11.38 5.83 -10.04
N ASN A 157 10.52 6.85 -10.22
CA ASN A 157 10.34 7.50 -11.52
C ASN A 157 11.50 8.42 -11.90
N TYR A 158 12.26 8.90 -10.91
CA TYR A 158 13.30 9.91 -11.08
C TYR A 158 14.70 9.37 -10.80
N ASN A 159 14.81 8.29 -10.03
CA ASN A 159 16.07 7.73 -9.57
C ASN A 159 16.10 6.22 -9.74
N LYS A 160 17.30 5.68 -9.98
CA LYS A 160 17.56 4.24 -9.89
C LYS A 160 18.15 3.93 -8.52
N MET A 161 17.69 2.85 -7.91
CA MET A 161 18.24 2.34 -6.67
C MET A 161 19.28 1.28 -7.02
N GLU A 162 20.55 1.65 -7.00
CA GLU A 162 21.65 0.78 -7.46
C GLU A 162 22.54 0.32 -6.29
N THR A 163 22.52 1.04 -5.16
CA THR A 163 23.38 0.78 -4.01
C THR A 163 22.63 0.75 -2.66
N ILE A 164 23.27 0.17 -1.64
CA ILE A 164 22.78 0.21 -0.25
C ILE A 164 22.71 1.65 0.28
N LEU A 165 23.61 2.53 -0.19
CA LEU A 165 23.56 3.95 0.16
C LEU A 165 22.30 4.61 -0.41
N ASP A 166 21.91 4.26 -1.63
CA ASP A 166 20.65 4.75 -2.21
C ASP A 166 19.46 4.27 -1.41
N GLN A 167 19.43 3.00 -0.98
CA GLN A 167 18.38 2.48 -0.10
C GLN A 167 18.30 3.28 1.20
N LEU A 168 19.42 3.57 1.86
CA LEU A 168 19.43 4.36 3.09
C LEU A 168 18.95 5.80 2.86
N ILE A 169 19.32 6.42 1.73
CA ILE A 169 18.85 7.75 1.35
C ILE A 169 17.33 7.72 1.08
N PHE A 170 16.83 6.73 0.35
CA PHE A 170 15.40 6.61 0.06
C PHE A 170 14.59 6.34 1.32
N ASP A 171 15.07 5.46 2.21
CA ASP A 171 14.41 5.22 3.50
C ASP A 171 14.41 6.48 4.36
N GLY A 172 15.51 7.24 4.38
CA GLY A 172 15.58 8.53 5.07
C GLY A 172 14.63 9.58 4.50
N VAL A 173 14.52 9.66 3.17
CA VAL A 173 13.59 10.56 2.49
C VAL A 173 12.14 10.14 2.74
N ALA A 174 11.84 8.85 2.65
CA ALA A 174 10.51 8.30 2.91
C ALA A 174 10.09 8.54 4.36
N GLU A 175 10.99 8.34 5.33
CA GLU A 175 10.73 8.59 6.74
C GLU A 175 10.55 10.08 7.04
N HIS A 176 11.38 10.96 6.48
CA HIS A 176 11.21 12.40 6.61
C HIS A 176 9.89 12.88 5.97
N PHE A 177 9.53 12.33 4.81
CA PHE A 177 8.25 12.63 4.15
C PHE A 177 7.07 12.18 4.99
N ARG A 178 7.14 10.97 5.55
CA ARG A 178 6.18 10.41 6.50
C ARG A 178 5.99 11.30 7.73
N GLU A 179 7.08 11.79 8.32
CA GLU A 179 7.01 12.73 9.45
C GLU A 179 6.41 14.08 9.06
N SER A 180 6.76 14.61 7.89
CA SER A 180 6.20 15.86 7.36
C SER A 180 4.69 15.74 7.13
N GLY A 181 4.26 14.57 6.64
CA GLY A 181 2.85 14.16 6.58
C GLY A 181 2.20 14.15 7.98
N ARG A 182 2.81 13.54 9.00
CA ARG A 182 2.24 13.54 10.35
C ARG A 182 2.16 14.94 10.98
N ARG A 183 3.16 15.80 10.79
CA ARG A 183 3.18 17.16 11.40
C ARG A 183 2.04 18.05 10.92
N SER A 184 1.57 17.86 9.68
CA SER A 184 0.40 18.59 9.17
C SER A 184 -0.94 18.11 9.78
N GLU A 185 -1.02 16.91 10.35
CA GLU A 185 -2.19 16.46 11.14
C GLU A 185 -2.26 17.14 12.52
N GLY A 186 -1.11 17.34 13.18
CA GLY A 186 -1.05 18.03 14.47
C GLY A 186 -1.49 19.50 14.41
N ASN A 187 -1.32 20.17 13.27
CA ASN A 187 -1.78 21.55 13.07
C ASN A 187 -3.28 21.66 12.73
N PHE A 188 -3.90 20.60 12.20
CA PHE A 188 -5.33 20.60 11.90
C PHE A 188 -6.19 20.45 13.17
N GLN A 189 -5.68 19.77 14.20
CA GLN A 189 -6.34 19.68 15.51
C GLN A 189 -6.18 20.95 16.37
N ARG A 190 -5.19 21.80 16.10
CA ARG A 190 -5.01 23.07 16.83
C ARG A 190 -5.85 24.23 16.30
N ASN A 191 -6.38 24.14 15.08
CA ASN A 191 -7.19 25.19 14.46
C ASN A 191 -8.72 24.95 14.56
N ARG A 192 -9.15 24.07 15.49
CA ARG A 192 -10.56 23.89 15.88
C ARG A 192 -10.78 24.12 17.39
N GLY A 193 -10.02 25.05 17.97
CA GLY A 193 -10.22 25.58 19.32
C GLY A 193 -10.77 26.99 19.28
#